data_AF-A0A8H4APJ2-F1
#
_entry.id   AF-A0A8H4APJ2-F1
#
_cell.length_a   1.000
_cell.length_b   1.000
_cell.length_c   1.000
_cell.angle_alpha   90.00
_cell.angle_beta   90.00
_cell.angle_gamma   90.00
#
_symmetry.space_group_name_H-M   'P 1'
#
loop_
_entity.id
_entity.type
_entity.pdbx_description
1 polymer ?
#
loop_
_entity_poly.entity_id
_entity_poly.type
_entity_poly.pdbx_seq_one_letter_code
_entity_poly.pdbx_strand_id
1 'polypeptide(L)'
;MKNSGNHKRQSRGVTIHKPPPLIPLILPTSVHPQTEWITFNEAVSVAAERINKKIPYYMLPVLGNLPSVHHIYAEWYFGLDGNPAITTLIEKYGKDWIDDNKARLCRRKFLIHEIEMREMQHSTAEALVLLDGLRGDDGLNKLVDVKLLGRPR
;
A
#
# COMPACT_ATOMS: atom_id res chain seq x y z
N MET A 1 -33.64 52.65 -35.53
CA MET A 1 -32.76 51.72 -36.27
C MET A 1 -31.51 51.55 -35.40
N LYS A 2 -31.39 50.50 -34.58
CA LYS A 2 -30.67 49.21 -34.83
C LYS A 2 -29.27 49.45 -35.43
N ASN A 3 -28.12 49.07 -34.86
CA ASN A 3 -27.76 47.99 -33.93
C ASN A 3 -26.47 48.36 -33.16
N SER A 4 -26.38 48.03 -31.86
CA SER A 4 -25.08 47.88 -31.17
C SER A 4 -24.95 46.40 -30.80
N GLY A 5 -24.00 45.72 -31.44
CA GLY A 5 -23.71 44.30 -31.23
C GLY A 5 -23.05 44.07 -29.88
N ASN A 6 -23.72 43.33 -29.00
CA ASN A 6 -23.21 42.97 -27.69
C ASN A 6 -22.80 41.47 -27.72
N HIS A 7 -21.52 41.20 -27.96
CA HIS A 7 -20.97 39.85 -27.87
C HIS A 7 -20.77 39.48 -26.40
N LYS A 8 -21.75 38.77 -25.82
CA LYS A 8 -21.57 38.02 -24.58
C LYS A 8 -20.57 36.88 -24.82
N ARG A 9 -19.33 37.06 -24.38
CA ARG A 9 -18.39 35.95 -24.16
C ARG A 9 -18.99 35.02 -23.10
N GLN A 10 -19.42 33.83 -23.51
CA GLN A 10 -19.66 32.72 -22.60
C GLN A 10 -18.31 32.27 -22.05
N SER A 11 -18.03 32.62 -20.81
CA SER A 11 -16.98 31.99 -20.01
C SER A 11 -17.37 30.52 -19.84
N ARG A 12 -16.68 29.64 -20.56
CA ARG A 12 -16.72 28.19 -20.32
C ARG A 12 -16.33 27.99 -18.85
N GLY A 13 -17.27 27.51 -18.04
CA GLY A 13 -17.00 27.11 -16.67
C GLY A 13 -15.88 26.09 -16.71
N VAL A 14 -14.75 26.43 -16.11
CA VAL A 14 -13.69 25.48 -15.81
C VAL A 14 -14.31 24.55 -14.77
N THR A 15 -14.65 23.32 -15.17
CA THR A 15 -14.92 22.26 -14.22
C THR A 15 -13.64 22.08 -13.42
N ILE A 16 -13.57 22.69 -12.24
CA ILE A 16 -12.52 22.41 -11.27
C ILE A 16 -12.76 20.95 -10.89
N HIS A 17 -12.02 20.04 -11.52
CA HIS A 17 -11.86 18.70 -10.99
C HIS A 17 -11.22 18.89 -9.63
N LYS A 18 -12.06 18.90 -8.59
CA LYS A 18 -11.60 18.83 -7.22
C LYS A 18 -10.71 17.58 -7.19
N PRO A 19 -9.40 17.69 -6.91
CA PRO A 19 -8.58 16.49 -6.80
C PRO A 19 -9.30 15.57 -5.82
N PRO A 20 -9.36 14.25 -6.10
CA PRO A 20 -9.94 13.31 -5.17
C PRO A 20 -9.36 13.62 -3.78
N PRO A 21 -10.18 13.59 -2.72
CA PRO A 21 -9.67 13.86 -1.38
C PRO A 21 -8.44 12.97 -1.20
N LEU A 22 -7.30 13.59 -0.92
CA LEU A 22 -6.09 12.89 -0.51
C LEU A 22 -6.52 12.02 0.65
N ILE A 23 -6.78 10.74 0.38
CA ILE A 23 -7.04 9.77 1.44
C ILE A 23 -5.70 9.74 2.16
N PRO A 24 -5.60 10.26 3.41
CA PRO A 24 -4.35 10.16 4.15
C PRO A 24 -3.98 8.68 4.14
N LEU A 25 -2.72 8.37 3.80
CA LEU A 25 -2.25 7.00 3.82
C LEU A 25 -2.27 6.55 5.28
N ILE A 26 -3.34 5.86 5.62
CA ILE A 26 -3.56 5.33 6.93
C ILE A 26 -3.15 3.86 6.85
N LEU A 27 -2.30 3.41 7.77
CA LEU A 27 -1.76 2.06 7.80
C LEU A 27 -2.32 1.25 8.98
N PRO A 28 -2.52 -0.06 8.79
CA PRO A 28 -3.15 -0.89 9.81
C PRO A 28 -2.13 -1.51 10.78
N THR A 29 -2.62 -1.88 11.96
CA THR A 29 -1.98 -2.86 12.86
C THR A 29 -2.66 -4.23 12.67
N SER A 30 -1.97 -5.36 12.91
CA SER A 30 -2.57 -6.69 12.71
C SER A 30 -3.43 -7.16 13.89
N VAL A 31 -3.28 -6.55 15.06
CA VAL A 31 -4.20 -6.80 16.17
C VAL A 31 -5.43 -5.91 16.01
N HIS A 32 -6.46 -6.55 15.45
CA HIS A 32 -7.82 -6.09 15.14
C HIS A 32 -7.98 -5.08 13.99
N PRO A 33 -8.69 -5.45 12.88
CA PRO A 33 -9.02 -4.54 11.79
C PRO A 33 -9.99 -3.41 12.17
N GLN A 34 -10.27 -3.22 13.47
CA GLN A 34 -11.33 -2.37 14.00
C GLN A 34 -10.85 -1.31 15.00
N THR A 35 -9.58 -1.23 15.42
CA THR A 35 -9.25 -0.37 16.57
C THR A 35 -8.16 0.66 16.48
N GLU A 36 -7.32 0.77 15.44
CA GLU A 36 -6.80 2.07 15.02
C GLU A 36 -5.91 1.98 13.79
N TRP A 37 -6.13 2.96 12.94
CA TRP A 37 -5.59 3.13 11.62
C TRP A 37 -4.64 4.32 11.81
N ILE A 38 -3.32 4.09 11.78
CA ILE A 38 -2.34 5.15 12.06
C ILE A 38 -2.04 5.95 10.80
N THR A 39 -1.80 7.24 10.92
CA THR A 39 -1.37 8.07 9.79
C THR A 39 0.02 7.66 9.31
N PHE A 40 0.34 7.97 8.07
CA PHE A 40 1.68 7.73 7.50
C PHE A 40 2.81 8.33 8.35
N ASN A 41 2.65 9.56 8.83
CA ASN A 41 3.67 10.22 9.65
C ASN A 41 3.90 9.47 10.96
N GLU A 42 2.83 9.00 11.60
CA GLU A 42 2.95 8.15 12.79
C GLU A 42 3.65 6.83 12.47
N ALA A 43 3.33 6.21 11.32
CA ALA A 43 4.00 4.99 10.88
C ALA A 43 5.51 5.20 10.66
N VAL A 44 5.91 6.31 10.06
CA VAL A 44 7.32 6.70 9.89
C VAL A 44 8.00 6.87 11.25
N SER A 45 7.39 7.60 12.19
CA SER A 45 7.94 7.79 13.53
C SER A 45 8.11 6.47 14.27
N VAL A 46 7.09 5.60 14.24
CA VAL A 46 7.14 4.27 14.86
C VAL A 46 8.23 3.40 14.23
N ALA A 47 8.40 3.43 12.91
CA ALA A 47 9.46 2.70 12.22
C ALA A 47 10.86 3.20 12.65
N ALA A 48 11.04 4.52 12.74
CA ALA A 48 12.30 5.14 13.17
C ALA A 48 12.68 4.77 14.61
N GLU A 49 11.72 4.77 15.55
CA GLU A 49 11.96 4.35 16.93
C GLU A 49 12.39 2.89 17.06
N ARG A 50 11.93 2.02 16.14
CA ARG A 50 12.26 0.59 16.14
C ARG A 50 13.68 0.31 15.68
N ILE A 51 14.23 1.12 14.78
CA ILE A 51 15.64 1.01 14.33
C ILE A 51 16.59 1.16 15.54
N ASN A 52 16.22 1.99 16.52
CA ASN A 52 17.01 2.23 17.73
C ASN A 52 16.90 1.10 18.78
N LYS A 53 16.05 0.08 18.57
CA LYS A 53 15.92 -1.10 19.43
C LYS A 53 16.62 -2.30 18.79
N LYS A 54 16.97 -3.32 19.58
CA LYS A 54 17.54 -4.57 19.05
C LYS A 54 16.51 -5.22 18.10
N ILE A 55 16.70 -5.01 16.80
CA ILE A 55 15.79 -5.53 15.76
C ILE A 55 15.65 -7.06 15.93
N PRO A 56 14.45 -7.59 16.22
CA PRO A 56 14.26 -9.03 16.43
C PRO A 56 14.40 -9.81 15.12
N TYR A 57 14.67 -11.11 15.21
CA TYR A 57 14.54 -12.00 14.06
C TYR A 57 13.04 -12.31 13.88
N TYR A 58 12.48 -11.92 12.74
CA TYR A 58 11.05 -12.06 12.45
C TYR A 58 10.87 -13.04 11.28
N MET A 59 10.08 -14.09 11.50
CA MET A 59 9.67 -15.01 10.44
C MET A 59 8.37 -14.53 9.83
N LEU A 60 8.35 -14.36 8.51
CA LEU A 60 7.21 -13.74 7.86
C LEU A 60 5.96 -14.62 7.91
N PRO A 61 4.78 -14.06 8.23
CA PRO A 61 3.52 -14.79 8.20
C PRO A 61 3.17 -15.26 6.79
N VAL A 62 2.25 -16.21 6.68
CA VAL A 62 1.72 -16.62 5.37
C VAL A 62 0.97 -15.44 4.78
N LEU A 63 1.20 -15.15 3.49
CA LEU A 63 0.59 -14.00 2.82
C LEU A 63 -0.94 -13.99 2.95
N GLY A 64 -1.59 -15.14 2.79
CA GLY A 64 -3.05 -15.27 2.90
C GLY A 64 -3.63 -14.98 4.29
N ASN A 65 -2.80 -14.89 5.33
CA ASN A 65 -3.25 -14.53 6.68
C ASN A 65 -3.28 -13.01 6.89
N LEU A 66 -2.67 -12.23 6.00
CA LEU A 66 -2.74 -10.78 6.06
C LEU A 66 -4.06 -10.32 5.44
N PRO A 67 -4.78 -9.38 6.08
CA PRO A 67 -6.16 -9.11 5.73
C PRO A 67 -6.32 -8.14 4.56
N SER A 68 -5.30 -7.35 4.21
CA SER A 68 -5.38 -6.39 3.10
C SER A 68 -4.03 -6.05 2.49
N VAL A 69 -4.06 -5.42 1.32
CA VAL A 69 -2.86 -4.93 0.61
C VAL A 69 -2.15 -3.85 1.44
N HIS A 70 -2.91 -3.05 2.22
CA HIS A 70 -2.36 -2.09 3.16
C HIS A 70 -1.44 -2.75 4.20
N HIS A 71 -1.73 -3.97 4.64
CA HIS A 71 -0.87 -4.69 5.59
C HIS A 71 0.45 -5.13 4.94
N ILE A 72 0.45 -5.43 3.64
CA ILE A 72 1.67 -5.77 2.91
C ILE A 72 2.56 -4.55 2.76
N TYR A 73 1.96 -3.42 2.39
CA TYR A 73 2.69 -2.16 2.30
C TYR A 73 3.27 -1.76 3.66
N ALA A 74 2.48 -1.86 4.73
CA ALA A 74 2.93 -1.62 6.09
C ALA A 74 4.06 -2.56 6.51
N GLU A 75 3.87 -3.89 6.38
CA GLU A 75 4.90 -4.89 6.73
C GLU A 75 6.21 -4.67 5.95
N TRP A 76 6.12 -4.20 4.70
CA TRP A 76 7.28 -3.98 3.87
C TRP A 76 8.12 -2.77 4.28
N TYR A 77 7.49 -1.60 4.50
CA TYR A 77 8.19 -0.34 4.70
C TYR A 77 8.23 0.15 6.17
N PHE A 78 7.26 -0.23 6.99
CA PHE A 78 7.08 0.30 8.35
C PHE A 78 7.11 -0.79 9.44
N GLY A 79 6.86 -2.05 9.05
CA GLY A 79 6.69 -3.17 9.96
C GLY A 79 5.24 -3.31 10.47
N LEU A 80 4.99 -4.38 11.20
CA LEU A 80 3.64 -4.80 11.64
C LEU A 80 3.71 -5.36 13.08
N ASP A 81 2.83 -4.93 13.99
CA ASP A 81 2.70 -5.47 15.38
C ASP A 81 3.98 -5.48 16.22
N GLY A 82 4.75 -4.40 16.13
CA GLY A 82 6.03 -4.34 16.83
C GLY A 82 7.16 -5.09 16.11
N ASN A 83 6.89 -5.80 15.02
CA ASN A 83 7.92 -6.37 14.16
C ASN A 83 8.51 -5.29 13.24
N PRO A 84 9.81 -5.40 12.90
CA PRO A 84 10.48 -4.47 11.98
C PRO A 84 9.95 -4.62 10.55
N ALA A 85 10.19 -3.59 9.74
CA ALA A 85 9.93 -3.61 8.30
C ALA A 85 10.77 -4.70 7.60
N ILE A 86 10.24 -5.27 6.51
CA ILE A 86 10.99 -6.24 5.71
C ILE A 86 12.26 -5.61 5.14
N THR A 87 12.23 -4.35 4.71
CA THR A 87 13.42 -3.63 4.25
C THR A 87 14.50 -3.59 5.34
N THR A 88 14.12 -3.25 6.58
CA THR A 88 15.04 -3.26 7.74
C THR A 88 15.61 -4.65 8.05
N LEU A 89 14.80 -5.72 7.91
CA LEU A 89 15.27 -7.09 8.12
C LEU A 89 16.27 -7.51 7.04
N ILE A 90 16.02 -7.15 5.79
CA ILE A 90 16.93 -7.38 4.66
C ILE A 90 18.25 -6.63 4.88
N GLU A 91 18.18 -5.36 5.28
CA GLU A 91 19.37 -4.55 5.56
C GLU A 91 20.20 -5.12 6.71
N LYS A 92 19.54 -5.61 7.78
CA LYS A 92 20.22 -6.11 8.96
C LYS A 92 20.81 -7.51 8.78
N TYR A 93 20.03 -8.45 8.26
CA TYR A 93 20.39 -9.88 8.24
C TYR A 93 20.82 -10.37 6.85
N GLY A 94 20.60 -9.57 5.81
CA GLY A 94 21.10 -9.84 4.48
C GLY A 94 20.57 -11.14 3.86
N LYS A 95 21.46 -11.81 3.12
CA LYS A 95 21.12 -12.92 2.24
C LYS A 95 20.55 -14.14 2.98
N ASP A 96 21.09 -14.47 4.15
CA ASP A 96 20.68 -15.68 4.90
C ASP A 96 19.21 -15.58 5.30
N TRP A 97 18.78 -14.42 5.83
CA TRP A 97 17.37 -14.20 6.16
C TRP A 97 16.47 -14.18 4.92
N ILE A 98 16.96 -13.64 3.79
CA ILE A 98 16.21 -13.69 2.52
C ILE A 98 15.98 -15.13 2.06
N ASP A 99 17.00 -15.98 2.15
CA ASP A 99 16.92 -17.37 1.72
C ASP A 99 15.96 -18.16 2.62
N ASP A 100 16.04 -17.98 3.94
CA ASP A 100 15.11 -18.57 4.92
C ASP A 100 13.65 -18.17 4.63
N ASN A 101 13.43 -16.94 4.14
CA ASN A 101 12.09 -16.39 3.90
C ASN A 101 11.68 -16.36 2.42
N LYS A 102 12.45 -16.99 1.52
CA LYS A 102 12.29 -16.85 0.05
C LYS A 102 10.86 -17.11 -0.43
N ALA A 103 10.25 -18.20 0.03
CA ALA A 103 8.88 -18.57 -0.34
C ALA A 103 7.84 -17.53 0.12
N ARG A 104 8.09 -16.86 1.26
CA ARG A 104 7.22 -15.82 1.82
C ARG A 104 7.44 -14.46 1.16
N LEU A 105 8.67 -14.18 0.72
CA LEU A 105 9.06 -12.93 0.06
C LEU A 105 8.61 -12.85 -1.40
N CYS A 106 8.58 -13.96 -2.14
CA CYS A 106 8.32 -13.94 -3.58
C CYS A 106 7.00 -13.22 -3.95
N ARG A 107 5.88 -13.59 -3.32
CA ARG A 107 4.58 -12.95 -3.59
C ARG A 107 4.47 -11.53 -3.01
N ARG A 108 5.16 -11.25 -1.89
CA ARG A 108 5.23 -9.90 -1.31
C ARG A 108 5.95 -8.93 -2.24
N LYS A 109 7.12 -9.32 -2.74
CA LYS A 109 7.88 -8.54 -3.74
C LYS A 109 7.04 -8.25 -4.97
N PHE A 110 6.30 -9.24 -5.45
CA PHE A 110 5.38 -9.05 -6.58
C PHE A 110 4.30 -8.01 -6.27
N LEU A 111 3.61 -8.10 -5.12
CA LEU A 111 2.61 -7.10 -4.73
C LEU A 111 3.21 -5.70 -4.55
N ILE A 112 4.40 -5.60 -3.95
CA ILE A 112 5.09 -4.31 -3.79
C ILE A 112 5.42 -3.70 -5.16
N HIS A 113 5.91 -4.51 -6.10
CA HIS A 113 6.14 -4.04 -7.46
C HIS A 113 4.85 -3.56 -8.14
N GLU A 114 3.75 -4.28 -7.98
CA GLU A 114 2.44 -3.87 -8.50
C GLU A 114 1.93 -2.56 -7.88
N ILE A 115 2.21 -2.32 -6.60
CA ILE A 115 1.92 -1.05 -5.93
C ILE A 115 2.76 0.07 -6.55
N GLU A 116 4.08 -0.12 -6.65
CA GLU A 116 5.02 0.84 -7.24
C GLU A 116 4.65 1.21 -8.69
N MET A 117 4.23 0.21 -9.49
CA MET A 117 3.78 0.45 -10.87
C MET A 117 2.50 1.30 -10.93
N ARG A 118 1.58 1.14 -9.99
CA ARG A 118 0.35 1.94 -9.90
C ARG A 118 0.60 3.34 -9.35
N GLU A 119 1.59 3.50 -8.49
CA GLU A 119 2.03 4.80 -7.97
C GLU A 119 2.55 5.75 -9.07
N MET A 120 2.86 5.24 -10.25
CA MET A 120 3.18 6.08 -11.42
C MET A 120 1.99 6.90 -11.93
N GLN A 121 0.76 6.50 -11.61
CA GLN A 121 -0.48 7.14 -12.10
C GLN A 121 -1.45 7.51 -10.98
N HIS A 122 -1.22 7.00 -9.78
CA HIS A 122 -2.09 7.13 -8.62
C HIS A 122 -1.28 7.49 -7.38
N SER A 123 -1.92 8.08 -6.37
CA SER A 123 -1.31 8.13 -5.04
C SER A 123 -1.17 6.72 -4.45
N THR A 124 -0.29 6.55 -3.48
CA THR A 124 -0.15 5.27 -2.74
C THR A 124 -1.49 4.80 -2.18
N ALA A 125 -2.26 5.69 -1.54
CA ALA A 125 -3.55 5.34 -0.97
C ALA A 125 -4.52 4.82 -2.04
N GLU A 126 -4.57 5.47 -3.20
CA GLU A 126 -5.39 5.01 -4.33
C GLU A 126 -4.90 3.66 -4.87
N ALA A 127 -3.58 3.46 -5.02
CA ALA A 127 -3.01 2.19 -5.48
C ALA A 127 -3.40 1.03 -4.55
N LEU A 128 -3.31 1.23 -3.24
CA LEU A 128 -3.70 0.23 -2.24
C LEU A 128 -5.20 -0.07 -2.30
N VAL A 129 -6.05 0.95 -2.37
CA VAL A 129 -7.51 0.79 -2.51
C VAL A 129 -7.88 0.06 -3.80
N LEU A 130 -7.24 0.38 -4.93
CA LEU A 130 -7.49 -0.30 -6.20
C LEU A 130 -7.14 -1.78 -6.15
N LEU A 131 -6.02 -2.14 -5.50
CA LEU A 131 -5.61 -3.54 -5.37
C LEU A 131 -6.47 -4.31 -4.35
N ASP A 132 -6.87 -3.69 -3.24
CA ASP A 132 -7.85 -4.29 -2.32
C ASP A 132 -9.23 -4.43 -2.98
N GLY A 133 -9.64 -3.48 -3.83
CA GLY A 133 -10.84 -3.58 -4.66
C GLY A 133 -10.77 -4.73 -5.67
N LEU A 134 -9.64 -4.88 -6.37
CA LEU A 134 -9.40 -6.02 -7.27
C LEU A 134 -9.46 -7.35 -6.51
N ARG A 135 -8.88 -7.39 -5.31
CA ARG A 135 -8.92 -8.55 -4.41
C ARG A 135 -10.35 -8.94 -4.03
N GLY A 136 -11.23 -7.97 -3.76
CA GLY A 136 -12.57 -8.26 -3.26
C GLY A 136 -12.52 -9.16 -2.02
N ASP A 137 -13.39 -10.18 -1.97
CA ASP A 137 -13.46 -11.11 -0.83
C ASP A 137 -12.40 -12.22 -0.85
N ASP A 138 -11.55 -12.27 -1.87
CA ASP A 138 -10.49 -13.28 -1.96
C ASP A 138 -9.32 -12.96 -1.01
N GLY A 139 -8.58 -13.98 -0.57
CA GLY A 139 -7.32 -13.79 0.16
C GLY A 139 -6.20 -13.23 -0.75
N LEU A 140 -5.17 -12.64 -0.14
CA LEU A 140 -4.04 -12.03 -0.87
C LEU A 140 -3.29 -13.01 -1.79
N ASN A 141 -3.26 -14.32 -1.46
CA ASN A 141 -2.69 -15.31 -2.36
C ASN A 141 -3.41 -15.36 -3.72
N LYS A 142 -4.75 -15.27 -3.73
CA LYS A 142 -5.55 -15.30 -4.96
C LYS A 142 -5.47 -13.98 -5.72
N LEU A 143 -5.34 -12.85 -5.02
CA LEU A 143 -5.02 -11.57 -5.68
C LEU A 143 -3.77 -11.73 -6.55
N VAL A 144 -2.69 -12.29 -5.98
CA VAL A 144 -1.44 -12.51 -6.72
C VAL A 144 -1.60 -13.56 -7.80
N ASP A 145 -1.97 -14.79 -7.42
CA ASP A 145 -1.87 -15.94 -8.31
C ASP A 145 -2.90 -15.87 -9.44
N VAL A 146 -4.15 -15.49 -9.14
CA VAL A 146 -5.25 -15.55 -10.11
C VAL A 146 -5.46 -14.20 -10.79
N LYS A 147 -5.52 -13.11 -10.03
CA LYS A 147 -5.99 -11.81 -10.56
C LYS A 147 -4.89 -11.00 -11.22
N LEU A 148 -3.66 -11.12 -10.76
CA LEU A 148 -2.51 -10.39 -11.30
C LEU A 148 -1.66 -11.26 -12.22
N LEU A 149 -1.38 -12.51 -11.84
CA LEU A 149 -0.59 -13.45 -12.65
C LEU A 149 -1.41 -14.29 -13.63
N GLY A 150 -2.75 -14.27 -13.55
CA GLY A 150 -3.62 -15.01 -14.47
C GLY A 150 -3.51 -16.53 -14.36
N ARG A 151 -3.06 -17.09 -13.22
CA ARG A 151 -2.97 -18.55 -13.03
C ARG A 151 -4.37 -19.16 -12.93
N PRO A 152 -4.56 -20.39 -13.44
CA PRO A 152 -5.81 -21.11 -13.29
C PRO A 152 -6.15 -21.33 -11.81
N ARG A 153 -7.46 -21.35 -11.51
CA ARG A 153 -8.00 -21.54 -10.15
C ARG A 153 -7.79 -22.94 -9.63
#